data_AF-A0A0H5S6G1-F1
#
_entry.id   AF-A0A0H5S6G1-F1
#
_cell.length_a   1.000
_cell.length_b   1.000
_cell.length_c   1.000
_cell.angle_alpha   90.00
_cell.angle_beta   90.00
_cell.angle_gamma   90.00
#
_symmetry.space_group_name_H-M   'P 1'
#
loop_
_entity.id
_entity.type
_entity.pdbx_description
1 polymer ?
#
loop_
_entity_poly.entity_id
_entity_poly.type
_entity_poly.pdbx_seq_one_letter_code
_entity_poly.pdbx_strand_id
1 'polypeptide(L)'
;MGGIWSSKTGLLLIILFVVIYNEYLTYYITIYTTCSWPIISTTEEGRKKETRVIILTDIHLLLSSQNEYWFDKIRWEWQMYRSFQSAVSLTRDLFDGSTISSQQDLINYANHFNELFYVPKNVERHCIVGNHDIISHHKINPVRLQFFSQHFSRSLVDHIVIGGNHFVLLNSMTIDCGDCLLRNVTKDQVEQLSQVFNCNRNLKAPCNIHSRPILLLHVPLYRHSDSKCANDYDVAPEPRKSERFRAGFHCLSNVSSHYILKKLKPRAIFDGHLHYSCRTWWPSPYNVYEWTLSSFSWRNIPQPAFLLVTVTPDDIQVNKCLLPNKKTIIASYVIIALGLLFFLSYRVVFSILWHRKLCCSCQFVTQKWA
;
A
#
# COMPACT_ATOMS: atom_id res chain seq x y z
N MET A 1 11.16 40.51 -32.72
CA MET A 1 10.49 39.26 -32.30
C MET A 1 10.60 39.12 -30.78
N GLY A 2 9.80 39.89 -30.02
CA GLY A 2 9.66 39.76 -28.57
C GLY A 2 8.62 38.70 -28.27
N GLY A 3 8.94 37.44 -28.56
CA GLY A 3 7.99 36.34 -28.51
C GLY A 3 7.82 35.81 -27.10
N ILE A 4 6.62 35.97 -26.52
CA ILE A 4 5.94 35.09 -25.52
C ILE A 4 6.68 34.77 -24.19
N TRP A 5 7.97 35.08 -24.08
CA TRP A 5 8.85 34.79 -22.96
C TRP A 5 9.30 36.09 -22.31
N SER A 6 8.37 36.76 -21.61
CA SER A 6 8.79 37.57 -20.47
C SER A 6 9.43 36.62 -19.46
N SER A 7 10.57 36.96 -18.86
CA SER A 7 11.27 36.06 -17.92
C SER A 7 10.35 35.56 -16.79
N LYS A 8 9.33 36.35 -16.44
CA LYS A 8 8.30 36.03 -15.45
C LYS A 8 7.30 34.98 -15.94
N THR A 9 6.85 35.05 -17.19
CA THR A 9 5.89 34.08 -17.74
C THR A 9 6.54 32.70 -17.92
N GLY A 10 7.79 32.67 -18.40
CA GLY A 10 8.56 31.43 -18.50
C GLY A 10 8.80 30.77 -17.13
N LEU A 11 9.13 31.56 -16.10
CA LEU A 11 9.33 31.04 -14.73
C LEU A 11 8.06 30.42 -14.16
N LEU A 12 6.91 31.09 -14.35
CA LEU A 12 5.62 30.59 -13.87
C LEU A 12 5.26 29.26 -14.53
N LEU A 13 5.50 29.13 -15.85
CA LEU A 13 5.24 27.88 -16.57
C LEU A 13 6.12 26.73 -16.07
N ILE A 14 7.39 26.98 -15.76
CA ILE A 14 8.29 25.96 -15.19
C ILE A 14 7.77 25.52 -13.83
N ILE A 15 7.45 26.46 -12.93
CA ILE A 15 6.92 26.13 -11.60
C ILE A 15 5.64 25.31 -11.72
N LEU A 16 4.71 25.72 -12.59
CA LEU A 16 3.46 25.01 -12.82
C LEU A 16 3.71 23.59 -13.35
N PHE A 17 4.59 23.43 -14.33
CA PHE A 17 4.94 22.12 -14.88
C PHE A 17 5.50 21.19 -13.82
N VAL A 18 6.38 21.69 -12.95
CA VAL A 18 7.02 20.91 -11.88
C VAL A 18 6.00 20.42 -10.86
N VAL A 19 5.06 21.29 -10.48
CA VAL A 19 3.96 20.93 -9.59
C VAL A 19 3.06 19.89 -10.25
N ILE A 20 2.64 20.10 -11.51
CA ILE A 20 1.81 19.13 -12.23
C ILE A 20 2.53 17.77 -12.38
N TYR A 21 3.82 17.80 -12.69
CA TYR A 21 4.60 16.58 -12.85
C TYR A 21 4.68 15.77 -11.55
N ASN A 22 5.08 16.41 -10.45
CA ASN A 22 5.29 15.74 -9.17
C ASN A 22 4.00 15.41 -8.41
N GLU A 23 2.96 16.22 -8.57
CA GLU A 23 1.69 16.04 -7.84
C GLU A 23 0.65 15.23 -8.61
N TYR A 24 0.86 14.97 -9.90
CA TYR A 24 -0.10 14.26 -10.74
C TYR A 24 0.55 13.26 -11.71
N LEU A 25 1.38 13.71 -12.65
CA LEU A 25 1.85 12.86 -13.75
C LEU A 25 2.75 11.70 -13.28
N THR A 26 3.59 11.93 -12.28
CA THR A 26 4.53 10.92 -11.76
C THR A 26 3.84 9.64 -11.30
N TYR A 27 2.62 9.74 -10.74
CA TYR A 27 1.84 8.59 -10.28
C TYR A 27 1.44 7.71 -11.45
N TYR A 28 0.89 8.30 -12.51
CA TYR A 28 0.54 7.56 -13.71
C TYR A 28 1.78 7.00 -14.39
N ILE A 29 2.83 7.79 -14.59
CA ILE A 29 4.06 7.33 -15.25
C ILE A 29 4.65 6.13 -14.48
N THR A 30 4.81 6.24 -13.16
CA THR A 30 5.40 5.17 -12.35
C THR A 30 4.53 3.91 -12.37
N ILE A 31 3.21 4.05 -12.19
CA ILE A 31 2.31 2.90 -12.16
C ILE A 31 2.24 2.25 -13.55
N TYR A 32 1.97 3.00 -14.63
CA TYR A 32 1.86 2.42 -15.97
C TYR A 32 3.15 1.78 -16.49
N THR A 33 4.32 2.24 -16.02
CA THR A 33 5.62 1.66 -16.44
C THR A 33 6.03 0.45 -15.61
N THR A 34 5.62 0.38 -14.34
CA THR A 34 5.99 -0.73 -13.44
C THR A 34 4.90 -1.79 -13.29
N CYS A 35 3.66 -1.48 -13.68
CA CYS A 35 2.51 -2.34 -13.48
C CYS A 35 1.88 -2.82 -14.77
N SER A 36 1.58 -4.11 -14.78
CA SER A 36 0.62 -4.72 -15.69
C SER A 36 -0.09 -5.86 -14.98
N TRP A 37 -1.32 -6.15 -15.40
CA TRP A 37 -2.02 -7.34 -14.93
C TRP A 37 -1.23 -8.59 -15.32
N PRO A 38 -0.83 -9.45 -14.36
CA PRO A 38 -0.15 -10.68 -14.72
C PRO A 38 -1.10 -11.58 -15.52
N ILE A 39 -0.61 -12.09 -16.65
CA ILE A 39 -1.39 -12.90 -17.58
C ILE A 39 -1.20 -14.36 -17.20
N ILE A 40 -2.31 -15.09 -17.03
CA ILE A 40 -2.30 -16.54 -16.86
C ILE A 40 -2.51 -17.16 -18.24
N SER A 41 -1.53 -17.92 -18.73
CA SER A 41 -1.65 -18.62 -20.00
C SER A 41 -2.69 -19.74 -19.87
N THR A 42 -3.94 -19.47 -20.25
CA THR A 42 -4.94 -20.52 -20.41
C THR A 42 -4.69 -21.22 -21.74
N THR A 43 -4.32 -22.50 -21.72
CA THR A 43 -4.40 -23.38 -22.89
C THR A 43 -5.80 -23.30 -23.50
N GLU A 44 -5.89 -23.30 -24.83
CA GLU A 44 -7.02 -22.86 -25.66
C GLU A 44 -8.39 -23.52 -25.39
N GLU A 45 -8.45 -24.55 -24.53
CA GLU A 45 -9.69 -25.21 -24.11
C GLU A 45 -10.30 -24.56 -22.86
N GLY A 46 -10.92 -23.40 -23.04
CA GLY A 46 -11.81 -22.79 -22.06
C GLY A 46 -11.17 -21.63 -21.28
N ARG A 47 -11.56 -20.42 -21.66
CA ARG A 47 -11.22 -19.16 -20.98
C ARG A 47 -11.82 -19.17 -19.56
N LYS A 48 -11.12 -19.76 -18.58
CA LYS A 48 -11.53 -19.75 -17.18
C LYS A 48 -11.68 -18.31 -16.72
N LYS A 49 -12.75 -18.02 -15.98
CA LYS A 49 -13.02 -16.66 -15.49
C LYS A 49 -11.91 -16.25 -14.51
N GLU A 50 -11.10 -15.29 -14.92
CA GLU A 50 -10.05 -14.70 -14.08
C GLU A 50 -10.68 -13.71 -13.09
N THR A 51 -10.29 -13.79 -11.83
CA THR A 51 -10.54 -12.77 -10.82
C THR A 51 -9.31 -11.90 -10.72
N ARG A 52 -9.47 -10.58 -10.85
CA ARG A 52 -8.39 -9.60 -10.70
C ARG A 52 -8.57 -8.88 -9.38
N VAL A 53 -7.50 -8.78 -8.58
CA VAL A 53 -7.55 -8.20 -7.24
C VAL A 53 -6.38 -7.26 -7.04
N ILE A 54 -6.65 -6.05 -6.54
CA ILE A 54 -5.65 -5.16 -5.96
C ILE A 54 -5.56 -5.44 -4.46
N ILE A 55 -4.34 -5.63 -3.97
CA ILE A 55 -4.08 -5.77 -2.53
C ILE A 55 -3.17 -4.63 -2.10
N LEU A 56 -3.59 -3.90 -1.05
CA LEU A 56 -2.80 -2.88 -0.40
C LEU A 56 -2.82 -3.08 1.13
N THR A 57 -1.81 -2.56 1.83
CA THR A 57 -1.69 -2.67 3.28
C THR A 57 -1.11 -1.40 3.90
N ASP A 58 -1.29 -1.26 5.21
CA ASP A 58 -0.59 -0.28 6.04
C ASP A 58 -0.73 1.16 5.52
N ILE A 59 -1.97 1.60 5.31
CA ILE A 59 -2.26 2.98 4.88
C ILE A 59 -1.95 3.98 5.99
N HIS A 60 -2.24 3.63 7.25
CA HIS A 60 -1.93 4.45 8.43
C HIS A 60 -2.41 5.90 8.32
N LEU A 61 -3.69 6.10 7.95
CA LEU A 61 -4.33 7.42 7.94
C LEU A 61 -4.15 8.14 9.29
N LEU A 62 -3.80 9.42 9.25
CA LEU A 62 -3.60 10.25 10.44
C LEU A 62 -4.92 10.90 10.87
N LEU A 63 -5.23 10.84 12.16
CA LEU A 63 -6.28 11.68 12.74
C LEU A 63 -5.83 13.14 12.85
N SER A 64 -6.81 14.02 12.69
CA SER A 64 -6.68 15.48 12.70
C SER A 64 -6.19 16.09 14.02
N SER A 65 -6.07 15.35 15.13
CA SER A 65 -5.87 15.97 16.45
C SER A 65 -4.43 16.33 16.82
N GLN A 66 -3.46 16.06 15.96
CA GLN A 66 -2.04 16.33 16.21
C GLN A 66 -1.57 17.44 15.25
N ASN A 67 -1.63 18.71 15.71
CA ASN A 67 -1.21 19.90 14.96
C ASN A 67 0.26 19.87 14.50
N GLU A 68 1.07 18.95 15.01
CA GLU A 68 2.51 18.91 14.79
C GLU A 68 2.93 18.36 13.41
N TYR A 69 2.03 17.71 12.66
CA TYR A 69 2.35 17.06 11.36
C TYR A 69 1.37 17.36 10.22
N TRP A 70 0.71 18.53 10.25
CA TRP A 70 -0.35 18.85 9.28
C TRP A 70 0.11 18.84 7.81
N PHE A 71 1.34 19.30 7.53
CA PHE A 71 1.87 19.30 6.17
C PHE A 71 2.20 17.89 5.69
N ASP A 72 2.85 17.09 6.54
CA ASP A 72 3.13 15.68 6.26
C ASP A 72 1.84 14.89 6.02
N LYS A 73 0.81 15.13 6.84
CA LYS A 73 -0.52 14.55 6.64
C LYS A 73 -1.06 14.85 5.25
N ILE A 74 -1.10 16.12 4.83
CA ILE A 74 -1.61 16.51 3.51
C ILE A 74 -0.81 15.81 2.41
N ARG A 75 0.53 15.75 2.52
CA ARG A 75 1.38 15.11 1.52
C ARG A 75 1.16 13.60 1.44
N TRP A 76 1.04 12.92 2.58
CA TRP A 76 0.82 11.47 2.61
C TRP A 76 -0.58 11.12 2.13
N GLU A 77 -1.62 11.84 2.56
CA GLU A 77 -2.99 11.62 2.10
C GLU A 77 -3.14 11.91 0.61
N TRP A 78 -2.50 12.99 0.11
CA TRP A 78 -2.45 13.26 -1.33
C TRP A 78 -1.77 12.14 -2.10
N GLN A 79 -0.63 11.63 -1.61
CA GLN A 79 0.04 10.49 -2.23
C GLN A 79 -0.84 9.26 -2.26
N MET A 80 -1.48 8.92 -1.15
CA MET A 80 -2.34 7.75 -1.06
C MET A 80 -3.54 7.88 -2.00
N TYR A 81 -4.24 9.01 -1.96
CA TYR A 81 -5.35 9.31 -2.87
C TYR A 81 -4.93 9.20 -4.34
N ARG A 82 -3.84 9.87 -4.74
CA ARG A 82 -3.38 9.85 -6.14
C ARG A 82 -2.91 8.47 -6.59
N SER A 83 -2.14 7.78 -5.76
CA SER A 83 -1.68 6.42 -6.04
C SER A 83 -2.87 5.48 -6.21
N PHE A 84 -3.83 5.57 -5.30
CA PHE A 84 -5.01 4.72 -5.29
C PHE A 84 -5.94 4.99 -6.46
N GLN A 85 -6.30 6.24 -6.72
CA GLN A 85 -7.16 6.60 -7.87
C GLN A 85 -6.50 6.25 -9.21
N SER A 86 -5.17 6.38 -9.31
CA SER A 86 -4.42 5.95 -10.50
C SER A 86 -4.43 4.42 -10.65
N ALA A 87 -4.29 3.66 -9.55
CA ALA A 87 -4.35 2.20 -9.55
C ALA A 87 -5.77 1.67 -9.83
N VAL A 88 -6.83 2.28 -9.30
CA VAL A 88 -8.22 1.91 -9.58
C VAL A 88 -8.61 2.29 -11.02
N SER A 89 -8.04 3.35 -11.59
CA SER A 89 -8.26 3.64 -13.02
C SER A 89 -7.82 2.51 -13.94
N LEU A 90 -6.89 1.66 -13.50
CA LEU A 90 -6.45 0.47 -14.21
C LEU A 90 -7.40 -0.73 -14.02
N THR A 91 -8.28 -0.75 -12.99
CA THR A 91 -8.82 -2.03 -12.52
C THR A 91 -10.05 -2.04 -11.57
N ARG A 92 -10.58 -3.26 -11.29
CA ARG A 92 -11.68 -3.57 -10.37
C ARG A 92 -11.26 -4.59 -9.29
N ASP A 93 -11.32 -4.17 -8.02
CA ASP A 93 -11.46 -4.91 -6.73
C ASP A 93 -10.30 -4.69 -5.73
N LEU A 94 -10.61 -4.42 -4.45
CA LEU A 94 -9.66 -3.91 -3.44
C LEU A 94 -9.85 -4.46 -2.01
N PHE A 95 -8.76 -4.67 -1.24
CA PHE A 95 -8.80 -4.97 0.19
C PHE A 95 -7.93 -4.03 1.05
N ASP A 96 -8.29 -3.79 2.33
CA ASP A 96 -7.61 -2.77 3.19
C ASP A 96 -7.86 -2.83 4.73
N GLY A 97 -6.98 -2.26 5.58
CA GLY A 97 -7.12 -2.18 7.07
C GLY A 97 -6.76 -0.80 7.65
N SER A 98 -7.42 -0.36 8.74
CA SER A 98 -7.37 1.05 9.20
C SER A 98 -7.84 1.31 10.67
N THR A 99 -7.21 2.29 11.35
CA THR A 99 -7.00 2.41 12.82
C THR A 99 -8.07 3.21 13.61
N ILE A 100 -8.13 3.28 14.98
CA ILE A 100 -8.54 4.47 15.87
C ILE A 100 -9.45 4.31 17.13
N SER A 101 -9.39 5.33 18.01
CA SER A 101 -9.56 5.45 19.48
C SER A 101 -10.77 6.20 20.08
N SER A 102 -11.79 6.68 19.36
CA SER A 102 -13.03 7.22 19.96
C SER A 102 -14.24 7.04 19.03
N GLN A 103 -15.48 6.94 19.53
CA GLN A 103 -16.63 6.58 18.67
C GLN A 103 -16.94 7.62 17.57
N GLN A 104 -16.88 8.92 17.88
CA GLN A 104 -17.09 9.97 16.88
C GLN A 104 -15.88 10.08 15.93
N ASP A 105 -14.66 9.95 16.44
CA ASP A 105 -13.47 9.97 15.61
C ASP A 105 -13.41 8.74 14.68
N LEU A 106 -13.93 7.59 15.11
CA LEU A 106 -14.05 6.37 14.32
C LEU A 106 -15.01 6.56 13.14
N ILE A 107 -16.13 7.25 13.33
CA ILE A 107 -17.06 7.58 12.24
C ILE A 107 -16.42 8.56 11.26
N ASN A 108 -15.83 9.65 11.76
CA ASN A 108 -15.16 10.65 10.92
C ASN A 108 -14.01 10.00 10.13
N TYR A 109 -13.25 9.13 10.79
CA TYR A 109 -12.18 8.37 10.19
C TYR A 109 -12.68 7.45 9.08
N ALA A 110 -13.72 6.66 9.34
CA ALA A 110 -14.26 5.75 8.36
C ALA A 110 -14.85 6.48 7.15
N ASN A 111 -15.48 7.65 7.36
CA ASN A 111 -15.95 8.50 6.27
C ASN A 111 -14.78 9.04 5.42
N HIS A 112 -13.74 9.58 6.06
CA HIS A 112 -12.54 10.07 5.36
C HIS A 112 -11.83 8.95 4.59
N PHE A 113 -11.76 7.76 5.19
CA PHE A 113 -11.29 6.55 4.54
C PHE A 113 -12.11 6.21 3.29
N ASN A 114 -13.44 6.28 3.37
CA ASN A 114 -14.34 6.03 2.24
C ASN A 114 -14.16 7.06 1.11
N GLU A 115 -13.86 8.32 1.46
CA GLU A 115 -13.59 9.39 0.49
C GLU A 115 -12.26 9.20 -0.25
N LEU A 116 -11.18 8.94 0.49
CA LEU A 116 -9.85 8.75 -0.11
C LEU A 116 -9.78 7.48 -0.96
N PHE A 117 -10.39 6.41 -0.48
CA PHE A 117 -10.37 5.09 -1.11
C PHE A 117 -11.67 4.77 -1.85
N TYR A 118 -12.23 5.78 -2.53
CA TYR A 118 -13.43 5.62 -3.34
C TYR A 118 -13.23 4.63 -4.49
N VAL A 119 -14.12 3.67 -4.61
CA VAL A 119 -14.16 2.70 -5.71
C VAL A 119 -15.44 2.87 -6.55
N PRO A 120 -15.39 2.64 -7.88
CA PRO A 120 -16.59 2.63 -8.71
C PRO A 120 -17.62 1.57 -8.27
N LYS A 121 -18.90 1.76 -8.59
CA LYS A 121 -20.00 0.85 -8.18
C LYS A 121 -19.85 -0.62 -8.60
N ASN A 122 -18.99 -0.88 -9.59
CA ASN A 122 -18.74 -2.20 -10.16
C ASN A 122 -17.48 -2.87 -9.59
N VAL A 123 -16.96 -2.31 -8.50
CA VAL A 123 -15.76 -2.75 -7.79
C VAL A 123 -16.15 -3.07 -6.35
N GLU A 124 -15.80 -4.28 -5.90
CA GLU A 124 -15.99 -4.69 -4.51
C GLU A 124 -14.76 -4.29 -3.68
N ARG A 125 -15.01 -3.80 -2.46
CA ARG A 125 -13.95 -3.44 -1.49
C ARG A 125 -14.16 -4.17 -0.18
N HIS A 126 -13.10 -4.80 0.31
CA HIS A 126 -13.16 -5.72 1.45
C HIS A 126 -12.06 -5.44 2.46
N CYS A 127 -12.43 -4.99 3.65
CA CYS A 127 -11.43 -4.60 4.64
C CYS A 127 -11.10 -5.69 5.66
N ILE A 128 -9.85 -5.76 6.10
CA ILE A 128 -9.36 -6.62 7.19
C ILE A 128 -8.72 -5.73 8.24
N VAL A 129 -9.09 -5.92 9.50
CA VAL A 129 -8.52 -5.13 10.58
C VAL A 129 -7.05 -5.48 10.83
N GLY A 130 -6.25 -4.46 11.11
CA GLY A 130 -4.88 -4.54 11.59
C GLY A 130 -4.72 -4.26 13.09
N ASN A 131 -3.49 -4.35 13.57
CA ASN A 131 -3.18 -4.16 14.98
C ASN A 131 -3.52 -2.75 15.45
N HIS A 132 -3.25 -1.72 14.65
CA HIS A 132 -3.54 -0.34 15.03
C HIS A 132 -5.06 0.00 15.06
N ASP A 133 -5.89 -0.87 14.50
CA ASP A 133 -7.36 -0.76 14.41
C ASP A 133 -8.00 -1.14 15.72
N ILE A 134 -7.66 -2.33 16.20
CA ILE A 134 -8.34 -2.90 17.33
C ILE A 134 -7.47 -2.98 18.58
N ILE A 135 -6.14 -2.79 18.50
CA ILE A 135 -5.27 -2.81 19.68
C ILE A 135 -5.15 -1.41 20.29
N SER A 136 -5.35 -1.34 21.60
CA SER A 136 -5.11 -0.17 22.44
C SER A 136 -4.40 -0.62 23.72
N HIS A 137 -3.33 0.05 24.13
CA HIS A 137 -2.52 -0.34 25.30
C HIS A 137 -2.12 -1.84 25.30
N HIS A 138 -1.66 -2.34 24.15
CA HIS A 138 -1.23 -3.74 23.95
C HIS A 138 -2.32 -4.82 24.11
N LYS A 139 -3.60 -4.44 24.18
CA LYS A 139 -4.72 -5.38 24.23
C LYS A 139 -5.78 -5.04 23.18
N ILE A 140 -6.53 -6.06 22.75
CA ILE A 140 -7.68 -5.86 21.86
C ILE A 140 -8.73 -5.03 22.63
N ASN A 141 -9.13 -3.91 22.04
CA ASN A 141 -10.18 -3.05 22.53
C ASN A 141 -11.53 -3.54 21.97
N PRO A 142 -12.45 -4.02 22.82
CA PRO A 142 -13.71 -4.60 22.37
C PRO A 142 -14.63 -3.58 21.67
N VAL A 143 -14.59 -2.31 22.07
CA VAL A 143 -15.39 -1.24 21.45
C VAL A 143 -14.92 -0.99 20.02
N ARG A 144 -13.60 -0.94 19.80
CA ARG A 144 -13.04 -0.79 18.44
C ARG A 144 -13.34 -2.01 17.58
N LEU A 145 -13.10 -3.21 18.11
CA LEU A 145 -13.40 -4.45 17.39
C LEU A 145 -14.87 -4.50 16.96
N GLN A 146 -15.79 -4.19 17.87
CA GLN A 146 -17.22 -4.15 17.57
C GLN A 146 -17.55 -3.09 16.51
N PHE A 147 -16.98 -1.89 16.61
CA PHE A 147 -17.17 -0.83 15.62
C PHE A 147 -16.73 -1.27 14.23
N PHE A 148 -15.51 -1.79 14.08
CA PHE A 148 -14.99 -2.23 12.78
C PHE A 148 -15.78 -3.41 12.21
N SER A 149 -16.15 -4.37 13.06
CA SER A 149 -17.01 -5.49 12.66
C SER A 149 -18.37 -5.02 12.12
N GLN A 150 -19.01 -4.04 12.75
CA GLN A 150 -20.28 -3.49 12.30
C GLN A 150 -20.12 -2.63 11.05
N HIS A 151 -19.16 -1.70 11.04
CA HIS A 151 -18.99 -0.73 9.96
C HIS A 151 -18.54 -1.38 8.65
N PHE A 152 -17.62 -2.35 8.71
CA PHE A 152 -17.12 -3.06 7.53
C PHE A 152 -17.85 -4.37 7.26
N SER A 153 -18.86 -4.71 8.06
CA SER A 153 -19.60 -5.98 7.99
C SER A 153 -18.67 -7.20 8.00
N ARG A 154 -17.81 -7.28 9.01
CA ARG A 154 -16.76 -8.30 9.17
C ARG A 154 -16.88 -9.08 10.46
N SER A 155 -16.64 -10.39 10.40
CA SER A 155 -16.46 -11.23 11.59
C SER A 155 -14.97 -11.39 11.93
N LEU A 156 -14.63 -12.32 12.83
CA LEU A 156 -13.22 -12.62 13.13
C LEU A 156 -12.58 -13.47 12.03
N VAL A 157 -13.40 -14.26 11.32
CA VAL A 157 -12.97 -15.10 10.20
C VAL A 157 -14.07 -15.10 9.13
N ASP A 158 -13.86 -14.36 8.04
CA ASP A 158 -14.82 -14.31 6.94
C ASP A 158 -14.39 -15.21 5.79
N HIS A 159 -15.37 -15.82 5.11
CA HIS A 159 -15.19 -16.52 3.85
C HIS A 159 -15.99 -15.79 2.76
N ILE A 160 -15.29 -15.31 1.73
CA ILE A 160 -15.89 -14.66 0.56
C ILE A 160 -15.52 -15.43 -0.71
N VAL A 161 -16.39 -15.32 -1.72
CA VAL A 161 -16.18 -15.97 -3.03
C VAL A 161 -16.27 -14.92 -4.12
N ILE A 162 -15.15 -14.67 -4.81
CA ILE A 162 -15.06 -13.68 -5.88
C ILE A 162 -14.68 -14.40 -7.17
N GLY A 163 -15.56 -14.34 -8.18
CA GLY A 163 -15.35 -15.00 -9.47
C GLY A 163 -15.14 -16.52 -9.36
N GLY A 164 -15.71 -17.16 -8.35
CA GLY A 164 -15.54 -18.61 -8.07
C GLY A 164 -14.29 -18.97 -7.28
N ASN A 165 -13.48 -17.99 -6.87
CA ASN A 165 -12.30 -18.19 -6.05
C ASN A 165 -12.62 -17.90 -4.57
N HIS A 166 -12.12 -18.76 -3.68
CA HIS A 166 -12.37 -18.66 -2.24
C HIS A 166 -11.29 -17.82 -1.55
N PHE A 167 -11.71 -16.82 -0.77
CA PHE A 167 -10.82 -16.01 0.07
C PHE A 167 -11.25 -16.12 1.53
N VAL A 168 -10.27 -16.27 2.42
CA VAL A 168 -10.47 -16.27 3.86
C VAL A 168 -9.80 -15.04 4.44
N LEU A 169 -10.58 -14.19 5.11
CA LEU A 169 -10.11 -12.99 5.78
C LEU A 169 -10.03 -13.31 7.26
N LEU A 170 -8.81 -13.44 7.77
CA LEU A 170 -8.55 -13.86 9.15
C LEU A 170 -8.03 -12.68 9.97
N ASN A 171 -8.71 -12.39 11.09
CA ASN A 171 -8.21 -11.46 12.07
C ASN A 171 -6.99 -12.07 12.81
N SER A 172 -5.80 -11.64 12.41
CA SER A 172 -4.53 -12.14 12.94
C SER A 172 -4.33 -11.83 14.42
N MET A 173 -4.93 -10.74 14.94
CA MET A 173 -4.78 -10.35 16.33
C MET A 173 -5.60 -11.25 17.26
N THR A 174 -6.75 -11.75 16.82
CA THR A 174 -7.62 -12.58 17.66
C THR A 174 -7.17 -14.04 17.69
N ILE A 175 -6.63 -14.56 16.58
CA ILE A 175 -6.13 -15.95 16.52
C ILE A 175 -4.85 -16.16 17.35
N ASP A 176 -3.99 -15.14 17.42
CA ASP A 176 -2.71 -15.18 18.14
C ASP A 176 -2.71 -14.35 19.42
N CYS A 177 -3.88 -13.88 19.86
CA CYS A 177 -3.97 -13.30 21.20
C CYS A 177 -3.52 -14.35 22.22
N GLY A 178 -2.93 -13.90 23.34
CA GLY A 178 -2.69 -14.74 24.51
C GLY A 178 -4.00 -15.22 25.14
N ASP A 179 -4.09 -15.33 26.46
CA ASP A 179 -5.27 -15.84 27.18
C ASP A 179 -6.52 -14.93 27.08
N CYS A 180 -7.05 -14.81 25.86
CA CYS A 180 -8.23 -14.05 25.52
C CYS A 180 -9.30 -14.98 24.94
N LEU A 181 -10.55 -14.79 25.37
CA LEU A 181 -11.70 -15.60 24.95
C LEU A 181 -11.90 -15.58 23.42
N LEU A 182 -11.51 -14.48 22.76
CA LEU A 182 -11.64 -14.32 21.31
C LEU A 182 -10.82 -15.33 20.52
N ARG A 183 -9.70 -15.86 21.06
CA ARG A 183 -8.90 -16.89 20.38
C ARG A 183 -9.67 -18.19 20.21
N ASN A 184 -10.43 -18.59 21.23
CA ASN A 184 -11.23 -19.81 21.14
C ASN A 184 -12.33 -19.63 20.10
N VAL A 185 -13.05 -18.50 20.14
CA VAL A 185 -14.07 -18.16 19.13
C VAL A 185 -13.49 -18.14 17.72
N THR A 186 -12.32 -17.54 17.54
CA THR A 186 -11.65 -17.47 16.23
C THR A 186 -11.23 -18.87 15.75
N LYS A 187 -10.68 -19.70 16.64
CA LYS A 187 -10.33 -21.10 16.32
C LYS A 187 -11.55 -21.93 15.95
N ASP A 188 -12.66 -21.76 16.65
CA ASP A 188 -13.91 -22.45 16.35
C ASP A 188 -14.43 -22.07 14.96
N GLN A 189 -14.38 -20.78 14.59
CA GLN A 189 -14.72 -20.32 13.24
C GLN A 189 -13.77 -20.86 12.16
N VAL A 190 -12.46 -20.91 12.44
CA VAL A 190 -11.48 -21.55 11.54
C VAL A 190 -11.78 -23.03 11.37
N GLU A 191 -12.17 -23.73 12.44
CA GLU A 191 -12.52 -25.15 12.38
C GLU A 191 -13.77 -25.40 11.54
N GLN A 192 -14.81 -24.59 11.72
CA GLN A 192 -16.04 -24.64 10.91
C GLN A 192 -15.73 -24.44 9.42
N LEU A 193 -14.92 -23.43 9.08
CA LEU A 193 -14.49 -23.22 7.69
C LEU A 193 -13.59 -24.36 7.18
N SER A 194 -12.73 -24.91 8.03
CA SER A 194 -11.90 -26.07 7.68
C SER A 194 -12.76 -27.28 7.30
N GLN A 195 -13.88 -27.51 7.98
CA GLN A 195 -14.82 -28.58 7.62
C GLN A 195 -15.48 -28.34 6.27
N VAL A 196 -15.83 -27.08 5.96
CA VAL A 196 -16.35 -26.66 4.65
C VAL A 196 -15.32 -26.91 3.55
N PHE A 197 -14.04 -26.58 3.75
CA PHE A 197 -13.00 -26.84 2.74
C PHE A 197 -12.59 -28.31 2.63
N ASN A 198 -12.70 -29.08 3.72
CA ASN A 198 -12.36 -30.50 3.75
C ASN A 198 -13.55 -31.42 3.47
N CYS A 199 -14.66 -30.91 2.90
CA CYS A 199 -15.89 -31.67 2.69
C CYS A 199 -15.58 -33.11 2.23
N ASN A 200 -15.84 -34.05 3.13
CA ASN A 200 -15.49 -35.45 2.93
C ASN A 200 -16.51 -36.04 1.96
N ARG A 201 -16.06 -36.61 0.83
CA ARG A 201 -16.93 -37.23 -0.20
C ARG A 201 -17.87 -38.33 0.35
N ASN A 202 -17.69 -38.74 1.60
CA ASN A 202 -18.49 -39.75 2.29
C ASN A 202 -19.81 -39.23 2.89
N LEU A 203 -20.03 -37.91 2.96
CA LEU A 203 -21.34 -37.33 3.28
C LEU A 203 -22.06 -37.04 1.97
N LYS A 204 -23.34 -37.43 1.85
CA LYS A 204 -24.21 -37.32 0.65
C LYS A 204 -24.42 -35.88 0.11
N ALA A 205 -23.66 -34.89 0.56
CA ALA A 205 -23.71 -33.52 0.08
C ALA A 205 -22.68 -33.32 -1.05
N PRO A 206 -23.05 -32.70 -2.18
CA PRO A 206 -22.11 -32.41 -3.26
C PRO A 206 -21.03 -31.42 -2.81
N CYS A 207 -19.77 -31.86 -2.75
CA CYS A 207 -18.61 -31.00 -2.51
C CYS A 207 -18.33 -30.14 -3.75
N ASN A 208 -18.91 -28.93 -3.80
CA ASN A 208 -18.74 -28.01 -4.93
C ASN A 208 -17.53 -27.06 -4.79
N ILE A 209 -16.61 -27.31 -3.84
CA ILE A 209 -15.43 -26.47 -3.64
C ILE A 209 -14.26 -27.04 -4.43
N HIS A 210 -13.99 -26.41 -5.56
CA HIS A 210 -12.96 -26.86 -6.51
C HIS A 210 -11.57 -26.26 -6.24
N SER A 211 -11.45 -25.23 -5.41
CA SER A 211 -10.15 -24.58 -5.12
C SER A 211 -9.90 -24.34 -3.64
N ARG A 212 -8.65 -24.52 -3.22
CA ARG A 212 -8.16 -24.16 -1.87
C ARG A 212 -8.21 -22.63 -1.69
N PRO A 213 -8.43 -22.12 -0.46
CA PRO A 213 -8.61 -20.70 -0.26
C PRO A 213 -7.31 -19.90 -0.42
N ILE A 214 -7.48 -18.62 -0.71
CA ILE A 214 -6.46 -17.60 -0.55
C ILE A 214 -6.65 -16.99 0.84
N LEU A 215 -5.59 -16.97 1.64
CA LEU A 215 -5.63 -16.42 2.99
C LEU A 215 -5.17 -14.96 2.97
N LEU A 216 -5.96 -14.10 3.59
CA LEU A 216 -5.63 -12.70 3.85
C LEU A 216 -5.63 -12.48 5.36
N LEU A 217 -4.55 -11.91 5.89
CA LEU A 217 -4.40 -11.55 7.29
C LEU A 217 -3.49 -10.34 7.43
N HIS A 218 -3.52 -9.62 8.55
CA HIS A 218 -2.69 -8.42 8.67
C HIS A 218 -1.26 -8.71 9.15
N VAL A 219 -1.12 -9.46 10.25
CA VAL A 219 0.20 -9.82 10.82
C VAL A 219 0.72 -11.09 10.14
N PRO A 220 1.96 -11.09 9.61
CA PRO A 220 2.52 -12.21 8.88
C PRO A 220 2.65 -13.47 9.75
N LEU A 221 2.72 -14.62 9.09
CA LEU A 221 3.03 -15.88 9.73
C LEU A 221 4.46 -15.88 10.30
N TYR A 222 4.72 -16.84 11.18
CA TYR A 222 5.97 -16.93 11.93
C TYR A 222 7.19 -17.04 11.03
N ARG A 223 8.14 -16.11 11.20
CA ARG A 223 9.50 -16.20 10.66
C ARG A 223 10.50 -15.53 11.58
N HIS A 224 11.78 -15.92 11.46
CA HIS A 224 12.83 -15.42 12.36
C HIS A 224 13.28 -13.99 12.06
N SER A 225 13.30 -13.60 10.79
CA SER A 225 13.62 -12.25 10.30
C SER A 225 13.32 -12.18 8.80
N ASP A 226 13.51 -10.99 8.21
CA ASP A 226 13.41 -10.76 6.77
C ASP A 226 14.74 -10.96 6.02
N SER A 227 15.77 -11.51 6.69
CA SER A 227 17.11 -11.74 6.12
C SER A 227 17.10 -12.55 4.82
N LYS A 228 16.13 -13.46 4.66
CA LYS A 228 15.98 -14.33 3.47
C LYS A 228 15.15 -13.71 2.35
N CYS A 229 14.52 -12.55 2.56
CA CYS A 229 13.73 -11.90 1.53
C CYS A 229 14.65 -11.44 0.39
N ALA A 230 14.21 -11.59 -0.86
CA ALA A 230 14.96 -11.09 -2.01
C ALA A 230 15.19 -9.56 -1.88
N ASN A 231 16.28 -9.05 -2.43
CA ASN A 231 16.49 -7.60 -2.48
C ASN A 231 15.54 -6.99 -3.52
N ASP A 232 14.88 -5.91 -3.12
CA ASP A 232 13.95 -5.14 -3.94
C ASP A 232 13.87 -3.71 -3.39
N TYR A 233 13.21 -2.80 -4.09
CA TYR A 233 13.17 -1.37 -3.75
C TYR A 233 12.34 -1.05 -2.50
N ASP A 234 11.44 -1.95 -2.09
CA ASP A 234 10.49 -1.81 -0.97
C ASP A 234 10.78 -2.78 0.19
N VAL A 235 11.96 -3.40 0.21
CA VAL A 235 12.42 -4.31 1.27
C VAL A 235 13.10 -3.52 2.39
N ALA A 236 13.09 -4.07 3.60
CA ALA A 236 13.79 -3.45 4.74
C ALA A 236 15.29 -3.28 4.41
N PRO A 237 15.90 -2.12 4.71
CA PRO A 237 17.35 -1.98 4.63
C PRO A 237 18.02 -2.73 5.78
N GLU A 238 19.30 -3.09 5.61
CA GLU A 238 20.11 -3.57 6.74
C GLU A 238 20.42 -2.42 7.72
N PRO A 239 20.49 -2.70 9.04
CA PRO A 239 20.41 -4.01 9.70
C PRO A 239 18.99 -4.53 9.96
N ARG A 240 17.95 -3.69 9.74
CA ARG A 240 16.55 -3.99 10.08
C ARG A 240 16.05 -5.27 9.42
N LYS A 241 16.44 -5.53 8.18
CA LYS A 241 16.10 -6.75 7.44
C LYS A 241 16.54 -8.01 8.19
N SER A 242 17.74 -7.98 8.79
CA SER A 242 18.31 -9.12 9.50
C SER A 242 17.97 -9.16 11.00
N GLU A 243 17.28 -8.14 11.54
CA GLU A 243 16.86 -8.11 12.94
C GLU A 243 15.89 -9.26 13.26
N ARG A 244 16.09 -9.86 14.44
CA ARG A 244 15.28 -11.00 14.89
C ARG A 244 13.87 -10.54 15.27
N PHE A 245 12.89 -11.18 14.67
CA PHE A 245 11.48 -10.96 14.96
C PHE A 245 11.07 -11.52 16.32
N ARG A 246 10.06 -10.86 16.88
CA ARG A 246 9.41 -11.21 18.15
C ARG A 246 8.03 -11.75 17.81
N ALA A 247 7.79 -13.02 18.10
CA ALA A 247 6.48 -13.64 17.95
C ALA A 247 5.43 -12.93 18.82
N GLY A 248 4.20 -12.79 18.29
CA GLY A 248 3.11 -12.03 18.89
C GLY A 248 3.25 -10.50 18.76
N PHE A 249 4.30 -10.03 18.08
CA PHE A 249 4.51 -8.61 17.81
C PHE A 249 4.85 -8.33 16.35
N HIS A 250 5.97 -8.87 15.86
CA HIS A 250 6.40 -8.70 14.45
C HIS A 250 5.73 -9.72 13.51
N CYS A 251 5.49 -10.92 14.01
CA CYS A 251 4.82 -12.01 13.31
C CYS A 251 3.99 -12.82 14.29
N LEU A 252 3.10 -13.67 13.78
CA LEU A 252 2.34 -14.61 14.59
C LEU A 252 3.25 -15.62 15.30
N SER A 253 2.76 -16.24 16.37
CA SER A 253 3.45 -17.37 16.98
C SER A 253 3.59 -18.56 16.01
N ASN A 254 4.63 -19.36 16.20
CA ASN A 254 4.86 -20.57 15.42
C ASN A 254 3.67 -21.54 15.51
N VAL A 255 3.08 -21.65 16.71
CA VAL A 255 1.91 -22.51 16.98
C VAL A 255 0.69 -22.04 16.18
N SER A 256 0.36 -20.75 16.22
CA SER A 256 -0.78 -20.20 15.48
C SER A 256 -0.57 -20.31 13.96
N SER A 257 0.65 -20.05 13.50
CA SER A 257 0.99 -20.14 12.07
C SER A 257 0.79 -21.54 11.52
N HIS A 258 1.33 -22.57 12.20
CA HIS A 258 1.12 -23.96 11.81
C HIS A 258 -0.34 -24.42 11.95
N TYR A 259 -1.07 -23.93 12.96
CA TYR A 259 -2.49 -24.22 13.12
C TYR A 259 -3.30 -23.72 11.91
N ILE A 260 -3.10 -22.45 11.51
CA ILE A 260 -3.79 -21.83 10.37
C ILE A 260 -3.48 -22.60 9.08
N LEU A 261 -2.18 -22.85 8.79
CA LEU A 261 -1.75 -23.56 7.60
C LEU A 261 -2.32 -24.98 7.52
N LYS A 262 -2.36 -25.70 8.65
CA LYS A 262 -2.88 -27.07 8.70
C LYS A 262 -4.40 -27.13 8.51
N LYS A 263 -5.13 -26.17 9.06
CA LYS A 263 -6.61 -26.14 9.04
C LYS A 263 -7.17 -25.60 7.73
N LEU A 264 -6.65 -24.47 7.26
CA LEU A 264 -7.16 -23.81 6.05
C LEU A 264 -6.52 -24.30 4.77
N LYS A 265 -5.30 -24.86 4.83
CA LYS A 265 -4.52 -25.34 3.68
C LYS A 265 -4.51 -24.34 2.52
N PRO A 266 -4.17 -23.07 2.75
CA PRO A 266 -4.26 -22.04 1.72
C PRO A 266 -3.31 -22.35 0.54
N ARG A 267 -3.64 -21.81 -0.63
CA ARG A 267 -2.76 -21.88 -1.82
C ARG A 267 -1.97 -20.59 -2.09
N ALA A 268 -2.33 -19.50 -1.43
CA ALA A 268 -1.57 -18.26 -1.36
C ALA A 268 -1.92 -17.52 -0.07
N ILE A 269 -1.00 -16.73 0.45
CA ILE A 269 -1.15 -15.97 1.69
C ILE A 269 -0.68 -14.54 1.43
N PHE A 270 -1.49 -13.55 1.77
CA PHE A 270 -1.11 -12.14 1.68
C PHE A 270 -1.30 -11.44 3.03
N ASP A 271 -0.30 -10.66 3.40
CA ASP A 271 -0.24 -9.93 4.67
C ASP A 271 0.56 -8.62 4.58
N GLY A 272 0.65 -7.88 5.69
CA GLY A 272 1.32 -6.58 5.77
C GLY A 272 2.07 -6.40 7.09
N HIS A 273 1.76 -5.34 7.83
CA HIS A 273 2.20 -5.05 9.20
C HIS A 273 3.68 -4.68 9.37
N LEU A 274 4.59 -5.31 8.65
CA LEU A 274 6.03 -5.02 8.72
C LEU A 274 6.43 -3.77 7.93
N HIS A 275 5.53 -3.24 7.10
CA HIS A 275 5.69 -2.08 6.23
C HIS A 275 6.73 -2.25 5.10
N TYR A 276 7.42 -3.39 5.05
CA TYR A 276 8.39 -3.76 4.03
C TYR A 276 7.98 -5.06 3.35
N SER A 277 8.37 -5.22 2.09
CA SER A 277 7.98 -6.42 1.35
C SER A 277 8.84 -7.63 1.68
N CYS A 278 8.21 -8.80 1.64
CA CYS A 278 8.91 -10.08 1.66
C CYS A 278 8.10 -11.14 0.93
N ARG A 279 8.79 -12.09 0.31
CA ARG A 279 8.18 -13.32 -0.21
C ARG A 279 8.79 -14.51 0.50
N THR A 280 7.98 -15.20 1.30
CA THR A 280 8.39 -16.36 2.09
C THR A 280 7.82 -17.64 1.49
N TRP A 281 8.62 -18.69 1.43
CA TRP A 281 8.18 -20.03 1.04
C TRP A 281 7.97 -20.90 2.27
N TRP A 282 6.76 -21.42 2.45
CA TRP A 282 6.45 -22.42 3.45
C TRP A 282 6.64 -23.81 2.82
N PRO A 283 7.68 -24.57 3.22
CA PRO A 283 7.99 -25.86 2.61
C PRO A 283 6.95 -26.92 2.96
N SER A 284 7.21 -28.15 2.52
CA SER A 284 6.43 -29.33 2.87
C SER A 284 6.15 -29.37 4.38
N PRO A 285 4.90 -29.68 4.80
CA PRO A 285 3.79 -30.20 3.99
C PRO A 285 2.90 -29.14 3.33
N TYR A 286 3.15 -27.84 3.54
CA TYR A 286 2.23 -26.78 3.14
C TYR A 286 2.39 -26.36 1.69
N ASN A 287 3.64 -26.24 1.24
CA ASN A 287 4.01 -25.87 -0.14
C ASN A 287 3.24 -24.64 -0.64
N VAL A 288 3.38 -23.52 0.07
CA VAL A 288 2.65 -22.28 -0.21
C VAL A 288 3.56 -21.05 -0.08
N TYR A 289 3.32 -20.05 -0.94
CA TYR A 289 3.95 -18.75 -0.84
C TYR A 289 3.13 -17.81 0.05
N GLU A 290 3.86 -17.04 0.85
CA GLU A 290 3.39 -15.93 1.64
C GLU A 290 4.01 -14.64 1.09
N TRP A 291 3.17 -13.67 0.79
CA TRP A 291 3.55 -12.34 0.34
C TRP A 291 3.22 -11.33 1.43
N THR A 292 4.26 -10.80 2.07
CA THR A 292 4.15 -9.62 2.92
C THR A 292 4.32 -8.39 2.05
N LEU A 293 3.32 -7.51 2.06
CA LEU A 293 3.31 -6.27 1.30
C LEU A 293 4.00 -5.16 2.09
N SER A 294 4.72 -4.30 1.36
CA SER A 294 5.18 -3.03 1.92
C SER A 294 4.00 -2.08 2.13
N SER A 295 4.18 -1.10 3.00
CA SER A 295 3.16 -0.08 3.23
C SER A 295 2.84 0.71 1.97
N PHE A 296 1.56 1.03 1.79
CA PHE A 296 1.06 1.89 0.73
C PHE A 296 1.40 3.39 0.93
N SER A 297 1.88 3.76 2.12
CA SER A 297 2.04 5.14 2.56
C SER A 297 3.50 5.58 2.71
N TRP A 298 3.80 6.79 2.20
CA TRP A 298 5.07 7.50 2.44
C TRP A 298 5.38 7.80 3.91
N ARG A 299 4.40 7.62 4.79
CA ARG A 299 4.60 7.67 6.24
C ARG A 299 5.61 6.63 6.71
N ASN A 300 5.57 5.44 6.13
CA ASN A 300 6.29 4.28 6.65
C ASN A 300 7.52 3.91 5.81
N ILE A 301 7.42 4.03 4.49
CA ILE A 301 8.49 3.65 3.56
C ILE A 301 8.63 4.68 2.43
N PRO A 302 9.85 5.03 2.00
CA PRO A 302 10.05 5.99 0.91
C PRO A 302 9.60 5.45 -0.46
N GLN A 303 9.52 4.12 -0.61
CA GLN A 303 9.14 3.43 -1.83
C GLN A 303 7.92 2.52 -1.55
N PRO A 304 6.70 3.06 -1.55
CA PRO A 304 5.50 2.26 -1.35
C PRO A 304 5.22 1.34 -2.54
N ALA A 305 4.44 0.29 -2.31
CA ALA A 305 3.99 -0.62 -3.34
C ALA A 305 2.59 -1.19 -3.03
N PHE A 306 1.96 -1.75 -4.05
CA PHE A 306 0.76 -2.58 -3.93
C PHE A 306 0.90 -3.81 -4.84
N LEU A 307 -0.02 -4.78 -4.74
CA LEU A 307 0.00 -5.96 -5.60
C LEU A 307 -1.19 -5.99 -6.55
N LEU A 308 -0.94 -6.41 -7.79
CA LEU A 308 -1.93 -6.89 -8.74
C LEU A 308 -1.91 -8.42 -8.75
N VAL A 309 -3.04 -9.03 -8.42
CA VAL A 309 -3.18 -10.48 -8.33
C VAL A 309 -4.23 -10.96 -9.32
N THR A 310 -3.81 -11.80 -10.26
CA THR A 310 -4.74 -12.52 -11.15
C THR A 310 -4.92 -13.92 -10.58
N VAL A 311 -6.17 -14.28 -10.34
CA VAL A 311 -6.56 -15.54 -9.69
C VAL A 311 -7.46 -16.34 -10.63
N THR A 312 -7.11 -17.61 -10.82
CA THR A 312 -7.99 -18.64 -11.38
C THR A 312 -8.17 -19.75 -10.36
N PRO A 313 -9.10 -20.72 -10.54
CA PRO A 313 -9.24 -21.84 -9.60
C PRO A 313 -7.95 -22.65 -9.38
N ASP A 314 -7.06 -22.67 -10.36
CA ASP A 314 -5.86 -23.53 -10.37
C ASP A 314 -4.56 -22.74 -10.18
N ASP A 315 -4.49 -21.49 -10.63
CA ASP A 315 -3.26 -20.70 -10.62
C ASP A 315 -3.46 -19.28 -10.05
N ILE A 316 -2.37 -18.72 -9.50
CA ILE A 316 -2.31 -17.39 -8.92
C ILE A 316 -1.01 -16.71 -9.39
N GLN A 317 -1.17 -15.60 -10.11
CA GLN A 317 -0.05 -14.78 -10.53
C GLN A 317 -0.09 -13.43 -9.82
N VAL A 318 1.07 -13.00 -9.33
CA VAL A 318 1.23 -11.79 -8.52
C VAL A 318 2.24 -10.89 -9.20
N ASN A 319 1.85 -9.66 -9.48
CA ASN A 319 2.74 -8.61 -9.93
C ASN A 319 2.81 -7.51 -8.87
N LYS A 320 4.03 -7.06 -8.53
CA LYS A 320 4.25 -5.98 -7.59
C LYS A 320 4.32 -4.65 -8.33
N CYS A 321 3.62 -3.66 -7.80
CA CYS A 321 3.47 -2.34 -8.36
C CYS A 321 4.12 -1.29 -7.49
N LEU A 322 5.19 -0.67 -7.98
CA LEU A 322 5.88 0.40 -7.25
C LEU A 322 5.14 1.73 -7.41
N LEU A 323 5.08 2.50 -6.33
CA LEU A 323 4.56 3.87 -6.33
C LEU A 323 5.69 4.90 -6.43
N PRO A 324 5.41 6.18 -6.73
CA PRO A 324 6.47 7.17 -6.80
C PRO A 324 7.28 7.25 -5.51
N ASN A 325 8.60 7.32 -5.65
CA ASN A 325 9.51 7.37 -4.51
C ASN A 325 9.50 8.77 -3.85
N LYS A 326 9.28 8.82 -2.53
CA LYS A 326 9.27 10.07 -1.75
C LYS A 326 10.55 10.89 -1.96
N LYS A 327 11.72 10.23 -1.91
CA LYS A 327 13.02 10.90 -2.04
C LYS A 327 13.24 11.43 -3.45
N THR A 328 12.76 10.72 -4.47
CA THR A 328 12.88 11.16 -5.87
C THR A 328 12.04 12.39 -6.14
N ILE A 329 10.82 12.46 -5.60
CA ILE A 329 9.95 13.64 -5.72
C ILE A 329 10.56 14.83 -4.96
N ILE A 330 11.06 14.63 -3.74
CA ILE A 330 11.74 15.71 -3.00
C ILE A 330 12.98 16.19 -3.76
N ALA A 331 13.82 15.27 -4.26
CA ALA A 331 15.00 15.59 -5.02
C ALA A 331 14.68 16.39 -6.29
N SER A 332 13.61 16.05 -7.01
CA SER A 332 13.18 16.77 -8.21
C SER A 332 12.82 18.22 -7.88
N TYR A 333 12.09 18.47 -6.79
CA TYR A 333 11.77 19.82 -6.32
C TYR A 333 13.03 20.60 -5.95
N VAL A 334 13.97 19.98 -5.22
CA VAL A 334 15.22 20.62 -4.79
C VAL A 334 16.10 20.99 -5.99
N ILE A 335 16.31 20.06 -6.93
CA ILE A 335 17.14 20.27 -8.12
C ILE A 335 16.59 21.44 -8.95
N ILE A 336 15.28 21.49 -9.14
CA ILE A 336 14.64 22.53 -9.94
C ILE A 336 14.67 23.87 -9.21
N ALA A 337 14.43 23.89 -7.89
CA ALA A 337 14.56 25.11 -7.09
C ALA A 337 15.98 25.69 -7.17
N LEU A 338 17.01 24.85 -7.03
CA LEU A 338 18.41 25.27 -7.17
C LEU A 338 18.72 25.77 -8.59
N GLY A 339 18.20 25.08 -9.62
CA GLY A 339 18.34 25.51 -11.02
C GLY A 339 17.69 26.87 -11.29
N LEU A 340 16.51 27.12 -10.72
CA LEU A 340 15.82 28.42 -10.81
C LEU A 340 16.58 29.52 -10.07
N LEU A 341 17.10 29.25 -8.87
CA LEU A 341 17.92 30.19 -8.11
C LEU A 341 19.19 30.56 -8.88
N PHE A 342 19.87 29.57 -9.48
CA PHE A 342 21.05 29.79 -10.30
C PHE A 342 20.73 30.62 -11.56
N PHE A 343 19.63 30.33 -12.24
CA PHE A 343 19.20 31.10 -13.40
C PHE A 343 18.90 32.56 -13.05
N LEU A 344 18.21 32.79 -11.92
CA LEU A 344 17.91 34.14 -11.44
C LEU A 344 19.18 34.90 -11.03
N SER A 345 20.11 34.26 -10.31
CA SER A 345 21.37 34.90 -9.91
C SER A 345 22.24 35.23 -11.13
N TYR A 346 22.32 34.32 -12.11
CA TYR A 346 23.01 34.57 -13.39
C TYR A 346 22.43 35.78 -14.12
N ARG A 347 21.09 35.90 -14.19
CA ARG A 347 20.41 37.04 -14.82
C ARG A 347 20.73 38.36 -14.13
N VAL A 348 20.75 38.38 -12.79
CA VAL A 348 21.10 39.58 -12.00
C VAL A 348 22.55 39.97 -12.23
N VAL A 349 23.49 39.02 -12.14
CA VAL A 349 24.92 39.28 -12.38
C VAL A 349 25.16 39.77 -13.81
N PHE A 350 24.55 39.12 -14.79
CA PHE A 350 24.67 39.54 -16.20
C PHE A 350 24.10 40.95 -16.41
N SER A 351 22.95 41.27 -15.80
CA SER A 351 22.36 42.62 -15.87
C SER A 351 23.29 43.67 -15.24
N ILE A 352 23.87 43.40 -14.07
CA ILE A 352 24.84 44.29 -13.40
C ILE A 352 26.08 44.49 -14.26
N LEU A 353 26.64 43.42 -14.83
CA LEU A 353 27.82 43.49 -15.71
C LEU A 353 27.51 44.25 -17.01
N TRP A 354 26.32 44.07 -17.57
CA TRP A 354 25.86 44.79 -18.76
C TRP A 354 25.68 46.29 -18.47
N HIS A 355 25.05 46.66 -17.34
CA HIS A 355 24.93 48.05 -16.91
C HIS A 355 26.29 48.69 -16.60
N ARG A 356 27.24 47.96 -16.01
CA ARG A 356 28.63 48.44 -15.82
C ARG A 356 29.34 48.70 -17.15
N LYS A 357 29.20 47.82 -18.15
CA LYS A 357 29.75 48.04 -19.50
C LYS A 357 29.15 49.29 -20.18
N LEU A 358 27.84 49.48 -20.07
CA LEU A 358 27.16 50.69 -20.59
C LEU A 358 27.64 51.98 -19.89
N CYS A 359 27.76 51.97 -18.56
CA CYS A 359 28.26 53.13 -17.80
C CYS A 359 29.72 53.47 -18.11
N CYS A 360 30.60 52.46 -18.25
CA CYS A 360 31.99 52.69 -18.65
C CYS A 360 32.10 53.29 -20.07
N SER A 361 31.29 52.83 -21.02
CA SER A 361 31.27 53.44 -22.37
C SER A 361 30.74 54.88 -22.37
N CYS A 362 29.81 55.25 -21.47
CA CYS A 362 29.35 56.64 -21.34
C CYS A 362 30.40 57.60 -20.76
N GLN A 363 31.28 57.12 -19.85
CA GLN A 363 32.35 57.96 -19.28
C GLN A 363 33.46 58.31 -20.29
N PHE A 364 33.72 57.46 -21.30
CA PHE A 364 34.70 57.77 -22.35
C PHE A 364 34.22 58.81 -23.36
N VAL A 365 32.91 59.05 -23.48
CA VAL A 365 32.35 60.04 -24.43
C VAL A 365 32.34 61.45 -23.84
N THR A 366 32.31 61.60 -22.51
CA THR A 366 32.27 62.92 -21.85
C THR A 366 33.65 63.52 -21.56
N GLN A 367 34.74 62.78 -21.74
CA GLN A 367 36.11 63.25 -21.44
C GLN A 367 36.85 63.88 -22.63
N LYS A 368 36.16 64.18 -23.74
CA LYS A 368 36.75 64.78 -24.97
C LYS A 368 36.46 66.28 -25.17
N TRP A 369 35.97 66.99 -24.16
CA TRP A 369 35.72 68.43 -24.23
C TRP A 369 36.25 69.15 -22.98
N ALA A 370 37.56 69.27 -22.88
CA ALA A 370 38.25 70.20 -21.98
C ALA A 370 39.39 70.87 -22.74
#